data_AF-A0A957TKQ4-F1
#
_entry.id   AF-A0A957TKQ4-F1
#
_cell.length_a   1.000
_cell.length_b   1.000
_cell.length_c   1.000
_cell.angle_alpha   90.00
_cell.angle_beta   90.00
_cell.angle_gamma   90.00
#
_symmetry.space_group_name_H-M   'P 1'
#
loop_
_entity.id
_entity.type
_entity.pdbx_description
1 polymer ?
#
loop_
_entity_poly.entity_id
_entity_poly.type
_entity_poly.pdbx_seq_one_letter_code
_entity_poly.pdbx_strand_id
1 'polypeptide(L)'
;MKRATVLRILTGLLVMALILGGCVAPGGAPADGGGEAAADSGTTAAEGGDAECTDAIGCVEVAAGDPIVMASALVITGPNEQLGLDSQYGVEIAIQYRGEVAGHAVELQPEDDGCSAEGGQTAGQKIVSNPDIVAVIGTSCSGAGVP
;
A
#
# COMPACT_ATOMS: atom_id res chain seq x y z
N MET A 1 49.47 14.74 2.02
CA MET A 1 49.24 14.31 3.42
C MET A 1 48.00 14.93 4.05
N LYS A 2 47.78 16.26 3.98
CA LYS A 2 46.64 16.95 4.64
C LYS A 2 45.23 16.50 4.15
N ARG A 3 45.06 16.20 2.86
CA ARG A 3 43.75 15.79 2.28
C ARG A 3 43.29 14.38 2.71
N ALA A 4 44.23 13.45 2.88
CA ALA A 4 43.92 12.09 3.32
C ALA A 4 43.59 12.03 4.82
N THR A 5 44.21 12.91 5.63
CA THR A 5 43.89 13.05 7.05
C THR A 5 42.50 13.68 7.25
N VAL A 6 42.14 14.68 6.45
CA VAL A 6 40.81 15.32 6.52
C VAL A 6 39.70 14.35 6.09
N LEU A 7 39.90 13.55 5.04
CA LEU A 7 38.92 12.57 4.61
C LEU A 7 38.68 11.48 5.66
N ARG A 8 39.74 11.01 6.34
CA ARG A 8 39.65 10.04 7.45
C ARG A 8 38.95 10.59 8.70
N ILE A 9 39.16 11.87 9.02
CA ILE A 9 38.46 12.54 10.13
C ILE A 9 36.96 12.68 9.80
N LEU A 10 36.61 13.03 8.56
CA LEU A 10 35.22 13.15 8.11
C LEU A 10 34.50 11.80 8.08
N THR A 11 35.15 10.73 7.64
CA THR A 11 34.56 9.37 7.71
C THR A 11 34.41 8.89 9.15
N GLY A 12 35.37 9.22 10.03
CA GLY A 12 35.26 8.91 11.45
C GLY A 12 34.11 9.64 12.14
N LEU A 13 33.90 10.93 11.84
CA LEU A 13 32.80 11.73 12.39
C LEU A 13 31.42 11.24 11.92
N LEU A 14 31.30 10.82 10.66
CA LEU A 14 30.04 10.29 10.12
C LEU A 14 29.65 8.95 10.78
N VAL A 15 30.61 8.07 11.02
CA VAL A 15 30.39 6.77 11.70
C VAL A 15 30.06 6.96 13.18
N MET A 16 30.70 7.93 13.85
CA MET A 16 30.45 8.21 15.27
C MET A 16 29.06 8.84 15.51
N ALA A 17 28.53 9.62 14.56
CA ALA A 17 27.19 10.19 14.64
C ALA A 17 26.06 9.13 14.55
N LEU A 18 26.30 8.00 13.89
CA LEU A 18 25.34 6.90 13.76
C LEU A 18 25.21 6.04 15.03
N ILE A 19 26.14 6.13 15.98
CA ILE A 19 26.20 5.25 17.16
C ILE A 19 25.48 5.85 18.39
N LEU A 20 25.21 7.16 18.42
CA LEU A 20 24.59 7.83 19.60
C LEU A 20 23.06 8.02 19.52
N GLY A 21 22.37 7.46 18.52
CA GLY A 21 20.93 7.68 18.29
C GLY A 21 19.96 6.71 18.98
N GLY A 22 20.42 5.68 19.70
CA GLY A 22 19.55 4.65 20.27
C GLY A 22 19.62 4.59 21.79
N CYS A 23 18.77 5.35 22.50
CA CYS A 23 18.24 5.05 23.84
C CYS A 23 17.31 6.17 24.32
N VAL A 24 16.02 6.10 23.97
CA VAL A 24 14.95 6.70 24.79
C VAL A 24 13.84 5.66 24.92
N ALA A 25 13.72 5.11 26.12
CA ALA A 25 12.56 4.34 26.56
C ALA A 25 11.75 5.22 27.54
N PRO A 26 10.42 5.34 27.40
CA PRO A 26 9.60 5.79 28.50
C PRO A 26 9.36 4.62 29.47
N GLY A 27 9.61 4.87 30.75
CA GLY A 27 9.45 3.91 31.85
C GLY A 27 8.00 3.48 32.06
N GLY A 28 7.83 2.23 32.48
CA GLY A 28 6.53 1.66 32.88
C GLY A 28 6.36 1.59 34.41
N ALA A 29 5.11 1.44 34.83
CA ALA A 29 4.62 0.71 36.02
C ALA A 29 3.07 0.54 35.91
N PRO A 30 2.40 -0.41 36.61
CA PRO A 30 1.90 -1.62 35.96
C PRO A 30 0.40 -1.99 36.19
N ALA A 31 -0.01 -3.03 35.45
CA ALA A 31 -0.97 -4.12 35.76
C ALA A 31 -2.49 -3.84 35.88
N ASP A 32 -3.25 -4.46 34.97
CA ASP A 32 -4.28 -5.50 35.23
C ASP A 32 -4.60 -6.13 33.84
N GLY A 33 -4.45 -7.43 33.58
CA GLY A 33 -5.32 -8.49 34.10
C GLY A 33 -6.34 -8.86 33.00
N GLY A 34 -6.05 -9.89 32.20
CA GLY A 34 -6.99 -10.37 31.18
C GLY A 34 -6.29 -11.11 30.04
N GLY A 35 -5.83 -12.33 30.32
CA GLY A 35 -5.46 -13.26 29.27
C GLY A 35 -6.72 -13.77 28.59
N GLU A 36 -6.81 -13.58 27.28
CA GLU A 36 -7.70 -14.37 26.43
C GLU A 36 -6.82 -14.97 25.34
N ALA A 37 -6.71 -16.30 25.37
CA ALA A 37 -6.05 -17.08 24.35
C ALA A 37 -6.82 -16.91 23.03
N ALA A 38 -6.25 -16.16 22.08
CA ALA A 38 -6.73 -16.20 20.72
C ALA A 38 -6.28 -17.53 20.11
N ALA A 39 -7.26 -18.40 19.93
CA ALA A 39 -7.12 -19.68 19.27
C ALA A 39 -6.44 -19.52 17.91
N ASP A 40 -5.43 -20.35 17.70
CA ASP A 40 -4.98 -20.82 16.40
C ASP A 40 -6.19 -21.26 15.58
N SER A 41 -6.71 -20.33 14.77
CA SER A 41 -7.66 -20.66 13.73
C SER A 41 -6.82 -20.92 12.50
N GLY A 42 -6.37 -22.16 12.37
CA GLY A 42 -5.85 -22.68 11.12
C GLY A 42 -6.91 -22.45 10.04
N THR A 43 -6.70 -21.41 9.22
CA THR A 43 -7.36 -21.29 7.93
C THR A 43 -6.81 -22.43 7.10
N THR A 44 -7.60 -23.49 7.04
CA THR A 44 -7.51 -24.44 5.94
C THR A 44 -7.85 -23.61 4.70
N ALA A 45 -6.86 -23.35 3.85
CA ALA A 45 -7.10 -22.88 2.50
C ALA A 45 -8.15 -23.84 1.92
N ALA A 46 -9.36 -23.31 1.66
CA ALA A 46 -10.35 -24.07 0.95
C ALA A 46 -9.73 -24.39 -0.40
N GLU A 47 -9.46 -25.68 -0.67
CA GLU A 47 -9.15 -26.15 -2.01
C GLU A 47 -10.24 -25.59 -2.92
N GLY A 48 -9.83 -24.72 -3.84
CA GLY A 48 -10.71 -24.09 -4.80
C GLY A 48 -11.37 -25.16 -5.63
N GLY A 49 -12.59 -25.54 -5.27
CA GLY A 49 -13.47 -26.22 -6.20
C GLY A 49 -13.69 -25.31 -7.40
N ASP A 50 -13.74 -25.89 -8.59
CA ASP A 50 -13.99 -25.18 -9.85
C ASP A 50 -15.32 -24.41 -9.76
N ALA A 51 -15.25 -23.16 -9.30
CA ALA A 51 -16.39 -22.27 -9.28
C ALA A 51 -16.62 -21.85 -10.75
N GLU A 52 -17.68 -22.37 -11.35
CA GLU A 52 -18.03 -22.01 -12.72
C GLU A 52 -18.29 -20.49 -12.79
N CYS A 53 -17.45 -19.79 -13.56
CA CYS A 53 -17.67 -18.38 -13.84
C CYS A 53 -18.95 -18.22 -14.68
N THR A 54 -20.02 -17.75 -14.05
CA THR A 54 -21.33 -17.53 -14.70
C THR A 54 -21.66 -16.05 -14.90
N ASP A 55 -20.75 -15.15 -14.54
CA ASP A 55 -20.97 -13.71 -14.66
C ASP A 55 -20.86 -13.24 -16.12
N ALA A 56 -21.81 -12.41 -16.55
CA ALA A 56 -21.87 -11.89 -17.92
C ALA A 56 -20.73 -10.90 -18.24
N ILE A 57 -20.10 -10.31 -17.22
CA ILE A 57 -18.96 -9.39 -17.34
C ILE A 57 -17.63 -10.18 -17.35
N GLY A 58 -17.67 -11.47 -17.02
CA GLY A 58 -16.51 -12.34 -16.85
C GLY A 58 -16.05 -12.39 -15.40
N CYS A 59 -15.09 -13.28 -15.13
CA CYS A 59 -14.50 -13.45 -13.81
C CYS A 59 -13.01 -13.19 -13.85
N VAL A 60 -12.50 -12.81 -12.69
CA VAL A 60 -11.07 -12.75 -12.43
C VAL A 60 -10.66 -14.08 -11.82
N GLU A 61 -9.66 -14.72 -12.41
CA GLU A 61 -8.98 -15.86 -11.83
C GLU A 61 -7.69 -15.37 -11.16
N VAL A 62 -7.54 -15.63 -9.86
CA VAL A 62 -6.33 -15.31 -9.10
C VAL A 62 -5.73 -16.63 -8.63
N ALA A 63 -4.49 -16.93 -9.04
CA ALA A 63 -3.88 -18.21 -8.70
C ALA A 63 -3.56 -18.27 -7.20
N ALA A 64 -3.49 -19.49 -6.66
CA ALA A 64 -3.17 -19.69 -5.25
C ALA A 64 -1.81 -19.07 -4.89
N GLY A 65 -1.82 -18.16 -3.91
CA GLY A 65 -0.63 -17.42 -3.47
C GLY A 65 -0.40 -16.10 -4.21
N ASP A 66 -1.10 -15.83 -5.31
CA ASP A 66 -1.03 -14.54 -6.01
C ASP A 66 -1.91 -13.49 -5.30
N PRO A 67 -1.53 -12.20 -5.32
CA PRO A 67 -2.33 -11.15 -4.72
C PRO A 67 -3.51 -10.75 -5.61
N ILE A 68 -4.55 -10.18 -4.99
CA ILE A 68 -5.53 -9.36 -5.69
C ILE A 68 -4.93 -7.98 -5.86
N VAL A 69 -4.65 -7.58 -7.10
CA VAL A 69 -4.09 -6.26 -7.40
C VAL A 69 -5.23 -5.27 -7.67
N MET A 70 -5.23 -4.16 -6.94
CA MET A 70 -6.12 -3.01 -7.18
C MET A 70 -5.29 -1.78 -7.51
N ALA A 71 -5.91 -0.78 -8.10
CA ALA A 71 -5.30 0.52 -8.28
C ALA A 71 -6.09 1.65 -7.62
N SER A 72 -5.41 2.75 -7.36
CA SER A 72 -6.05 4.04 -7.12
C SER A 72 -5.63 5.03 -8.19
N ALA A 73 -6.53 5.94 -8.55
CA ALA A 73 -6.25 7.09 -9.40
C ALA A 73 -6.80 8.33 -8.69
N LEU A 74 -5.94 9.01 -7.93
CA LEU A 74 -6.33 10.08 -7.00
C LEU A 74 -5.38 11.27 -7.15
N VAL A 75 -5.80 12.45 -6.70
CA VAL A 75 -4.93 13.63 -6.70
C VAL A 75 -4.00 13.60 -5.49
N ILE A 76 -2.81 13.05 -5.64
CA ILE A 76 -1.84 12.88 -4.54
C ILE A 76 -0.68 13.88 -4.59
N THR A 77 -0.69 14.77 -5.59
CA THR A 77 0.20 15.92 -5.66
C THR A 77 -0.55 17.20 -6.01
N GLY A 78 0.09 18.35 -5.78
CA GLY A 78 -0.44 19.65 -6.20
C GLY A 78 -1.48 20.24 -5.24
N PRO A 79 -2.28 21.22 -5.68
CA PRO A 79 -3.07 22.07 -4.79
C PRO A 79 -4.20 21.34 -4.05
N ASN A 80 -4.63 20.19 -4.57
CA ASN A 80 -5.71 19.38 -3.99
C ASN A 80 -5.21 18.11 -3.30
N GLU A 81 -3.89 17.95 -3.09
CA GLU A 81 -3.28 16.70 -2.62
C GLU A 81 -3.90 16.16 -1.32
N GLN A 82 -4.34 17.03 -0.41
CA GLN A 82 -4.96 16.59 0.85
C GLN A 82 -6.24 15.77 0.63
N LEU A 83 -7.01 16.05 -0.42
CA LEU A 83 -8.22 15.29 -0.75
C LEU A 83 -7.87 13.87 -1.23
N GLY A 84 -6.88 13.75 -2.12
CA GLY A 84 -6.46 12.44 -2.62
C GLY A 84 -5.68 11.66 -1.58
N LEU A 85 -4.82 12.31 -0.78
CA LEU A 85 -4.09 11.65 0.31
C LEU A 85 -5.02 11.12 1.40
N ASP A 86 -6.07 11.85 1.78
CA ASP A 86 -7.09 11.35 2.71
C ASP A 86 -7.76 10.06 2.19
N SER A 87 -8.14 10.08 0.90
CA SER A 87 -8.71 8.89 0.23
C SER A 87 -7.70 7.75 0.12
N GLN A 88 -6.47 8.05 -0.27
CA GLN A 88 -5.37 7.10 -0.46
C GLN A 88 -5.03 6.37 0.86
N TYR A 89 -4.87 7.12 1.95
CA TYR A 89 -4.65 6.54 3.27
C TYR A 89 -5.88 5.75 3.75
N GLY A 90 -7.09 6.19 3.41
CA GLY A 90 -8.30 5.42 3.66
C GLY A 90 -8.28 4.04 3.01
N VAL A 91 -7.82 3.93 1.76
CA VAL A 91 -7.64 2.65 1.06
C VAL A 91 -6.58 1.80 1.76
N GLU A 92 -5.42 2.37 2.07
CA GLU A 92 -4.33 1.64 2.73
C GLU A 92 -4.72 1.14 4.12
N ILE A 93 -5.48 1.92 4.89
CA ILE A 93 -6.03 1.52 6.18
C ILE A 93 -7.08 0.41 5.99
N ALA A 94 -7.94 0.51 4.97
CA ALA A 94 -8.95 -0.51 4.70
C ALA A 94 -8.30 -1.85 4.32
N ILE A 95 -7.24 -1.84 3.52
CA ILE A 95 -6.45 -3.04 3.18
C ILE A 95 -5.84 -3.64 4.44
N GLN A 96 -5.16 -2.84 5.25
CA GLN A 96 -4.54 -3.31 6.50
C GLN A 96 -5.57 -3.86 7.50
N TYR A 97 -6.73 -3.23 7.60
CA TYR A 97 -7.78 -3.65 8.53
C TYR A 97 -8.52 -4.91 8.07
N ARG A 98 -8.73 -5.07 6.76
CA ARG A 98 -9.36 -6.28 6.19
C ARG A 98 -8.40 -7.47 6.17
N GLY A 99 -7.12 -7.25 5.88
CA GLY A 99 -6.16 -8.32 5.62
C GLY A 99 -6.44 -8.99 4.28
N GLU A 100 -6.38 -10.32 4.26
CA GLU A 100 -6.58 -11.11 3.05
C GLU A 100 -8.05 -11.17 2.61
N VAL A 101 -8.27 -11.21 1.30
CA VAL A 101 -9.58 -11.42 0.68
C VAL A 101 -9.55 -12.76 -0.03
N ALA A 102 -10.44 -13.67 0.37
CA ALA A 102 -10.50 -15.04 -0.16
C ALA A 102 -9.15 -15.80 -0.08
N GLY A 103 -8.30 -15.50 0.92
CA GLY A 103 -6.97 -16.12 1.07
C GLY A 103 -5.87 -15.49 0.20
N HIS A 104 -6.16 -14.36 -0.46
CA HIS A 104 -5.20 -13.60 -1.24
C HIS A 104 -4.87 -12.28 -0.53
N ALA A 105 -3.59 -11.90 -0.50
CA ALA A 105 -3.20 -10.56 -0.11
C ALA A 105 -3.78 -9.53 -1.08
N VAL A 106 -4.00 -8.31 -0.61
CA VAL A 106 -4.44 -7.19 -1.47
C VAL A 106 -3.25 -6.25 -1.68
N GLU A 107 -2.87 -6.06 -2.94
CA GLU A 107 -1.84 -5.12 -3.34
C GLU A 107 -2.47 -3.89 -4.01
N LEU A 108 -1.85 -2.73 -3.81
CA LEU A 108 -2.33 -1.47 -4.35
C LEU A 108 -1.27 -0.84 -5.25
N GLN A 109 -1.65 -0.52 -6.49
CA GLN A 109 -0.91 0.32 -7.40
C GLN A 109 -1.47 1.76 -7.35
N PRO A 110 -0.82 2.69 -6.64
CA PRO A 110 -1.29 4.07 -6.61
C PRO A 110 -0.85 4.85 -7.84
N GLU A 111 -1.77 5.60 -8.43
CA GLU A 111 -1.51 6.55 -9.51
C GLU A 111 -1.98 7.96 -9.16
N ASP A 112 -1.20 8.96 -9.58
CA ASP A 112 -1.58 10.36 -9.46
C ASP A 112 -2.33 10.83 -10.72
N ASP A 113 -3.58 11.24 -10.54
CA ASP A 113 -4.41 11.79 -11.61
C ASP A 113 -4.22 13.31 -11.81
N GLY A 114 -3.49 13.96 -10.88
CA GLY A 114 -3.21 15.40 -10.89
C GLY A 114 -4.46 16.29 -10.92
N CYS A 115 -5.65 15.76 -10.61
CA CYS A 115 -6.94 16.43 -10.75
C CYS A 115 -7.16 17.03 -12.16
N SER A 116 -6.69 16.35 -13.21
CA SER A 116 -6.71 16.85 -14.59
C SER A 116 -7.14 15.76 -15.58
N ALA A 117 -7.66 16.17 -16.75
CA ALA A 117 -8.02 15.23 -17.80
C ALA A 117 -6.80 14.48 -18.34
N GLU A 118 -5.69 15.18 -18.57
CA GLU A 118 -4.43 14.59 -19.06
C GLU A 118 -3.80 13.65 -18.03
N GLY A 119 -3.85 14.00 -16.75
CA GLY A 119 -3.36 13.16 -15.66
C GLY A 119 -4.24 11.93 -15.48
N GLY A 120 -5.56 12.10 -15.51
CA GLY A 120 -6.54 11.01 -15.49
C GLY A 120 -6.34 10.01 -16.64
N GLN A 121 -6.14 10.49 -17.87
CA GLN A 121 -5.79 9.63 -19.00
C GLN A 121 -4.45 8.91 -18.78
N THR A 122 -3.43 9.60 -18.29
CA THR A 122 -2.11 9.01 -18.03
C THR A 122 -2.20 7.89 -16.99
N ALA A 123 -2.89 8.13 -15.87
CA ALA A 123 -3.14 7.13 -14.83
C ALA A 123 -3.95 5.95 -15.38
N GLY A 124 -5.04 6.23 -16.09
CA GLY A 124 -5.89 5.22 -16.72
C GLY A 124 -5.11 4.31 -17.66
N GLN A 125 -4.26 4.87 -18.54
CA GLN A 125 -3.45 4.11 -19.48
C GLN A 125 -2.44 3.19 -18.79
N LYS A 126 -1.84 3.63 -17.67
CA LYS A 126 -0.97 2.77 -16.85
C LYS A 126 -1.76 1.64 -16.20
N ILE A 127 -2.92 1.96 -15.63
CA ILE A 127 -3.79 0.98 -14.97
C ILE A 127 -4.22 -0.10 -15.96
N VAL A 128 -4.78 0.26 -17.12
CA VAL A 128 -5.24 -0.73 -18.11
C VAL A 128 -4.10 -1.50 -18.78
N SER A 129 -2.86 -1.04 -18.68
CA SER A 129 -1.68 -1.77 -19.18
C SER A 129 -1.24 -2.90 -18.25
N ASN A 130 -1.71 -2.91 -17.01
CA ASN A 130 -1.51 -4.00 -16.06
C ASN A 130 -2.79 -4.87 -16.02
N PRO A 131 -2.79 -6.06 -16.64
CA PRO A 131 -3.98 -6.92 -16.71
C PRO A 131 -4.38 -7.54 -15.37
N ASP A 132 -3.50 -7.49 -14.35
CA ASP A 132 -3.76 -8.07 -13.03
C ASP A 132 -4.62 -7.14 -12.15
N ILE A 133 -4.81 -5.88 -12.55
CA ILE A 133 -5.66 -4.93 -11.81
C ILE A 133 -7.14 -5.26 -12.02
N VAL A 134 -7.82 -5.60 -10.93
CA VAL A 134 -9.23 -6.01 -10.95
C VAL A 134 -10.21 -4.91 -10.58
N ALA A 135 -9.71 -3.84 -9.96
CA ALA A 135 -10.52 -2.74 -9.48
C ALA A 135 -9.71 -1.44 -9.41
N VAL A 136 -10.42 -0.31 -9.57
CA VAL A 136 -9.84 1.03 -9.46
C VAL A 136 -10.65 1.86 -8.48
N ILE A 137 -9.96 2.51 -7.55
CA ILE A 137 -10.54 3.48 -6.61
C ILE A 137 -10.17 4.88 -7.08
N GLY A 138 -11.15 5.62 -7.57
CA GLY A 138 -10.94 6.95 -8.12
C GLY A 138 -12.19 7.47 -8.84
N THR A 139 -12.20 8.71 -9.32
CA THR A 139 -11.14 9.71 -9.15
C THR A 139 -11.47 10.68 -8.02
N SER A 140 -10.49 11.44 -7.53
CA SER A 140 -10.78 12.53 -6.58
C SER A 140 -11.51 13.70 -7.24
N CYS A 141 -11.21 13.96 -8.51
CA CYS A 141 -11.75 15.06 -9.30
C CYS A 141 -12.45 14.53 -10.54
N SER A 142 -13.73 14.88 -10.73
CA SER A 142 -14.51 14.40 -11.88
C SER A 142 -13.86 14.70 -13.24
N GLY A 143 -13.09 15.79 -13.34
CA GLY A 143 -12.34 16.14 -14.56
C GLY A 143 -11.27 15.12 -14.96
N ALA A 144 -10.76 14.33 -14.02
CA ALA A 144 -9.84 13.24 -14.30
C ALA A 144 -10.54 11.95 -14.76
N GLY A 145 -11.86 11.84 -14.58
CA GLY A 145 -12.67 10.69 -15.01
C GLY A 145 -13.23 10.82 -16.43
N VAL A 146 -12.87 11.89 -17.15
CA VAL A 146 -13.34 12.13 -18.52
C VAL A 146 -12.18 11.80 -19.49
N PRO A 147 -12.42 11.01 -20.55
CA PRO A 147 -11.44 10.77 -21.60
C PRO A 147 -11.15 12.00 -22.47
#